data_AF-A0A935Y3F4-F1
#
_entry.id   AF-A0A935Y3F4-F1
#
_cell.length_a   1.000
_cell.length_b   1.000
_cell.length_c   1.000
_cell.angle_alpha   90.00
_cell.angle_beta   90.00
_cell.angle_gamma   90.00
#
_symmetry.space_group_name_H-M   'P 1'
#
loop_
_entity.id
_entity.type
_entity.pdbx_description
1 polymer ?
#
loop_
_entity_poly.entity_id
_entity_poly.type
_entity_poly.pdbx_seq_one_letter_code
_entity_poly.pdbx_strand_id
1 'polypeptide(L)'
;MIKATKVFKGLPAFKEECTQIDRWFSVTAQSWTLTEEDYTSEPSCFTDSPNGPLKEGQTLRLQSWGATNLGSSKSAYLSFRAKWDLSADADYVQIKASSDCNNFKPLCGFTPDKERIFKT
;
A
#
# COMPACT_ATOMS: atom_id res chain seq x y z
N MET A 1 -6.95 20.42 -26.32
CA MET A 1 -6.62 18.97 -26.30
C MET A 1 -5.50 18.74 -25.31
N ILE A 2 -5.71 17.98 -24.25
CA ILE A 2 -4.63 17.52 -23.37
C ILE A 2 -4.08 16.24 -23.99
N LYS A 3 -2.83 16.27 -24.44
CA LYS A 3 -2.15 15.09 -24.99
C LYS A 3 -1.55 14.33 -23.81
N ALA A 4 -2.17 13.23 -23.41
CA ALA A 4 -1.59 12.35 -22.40
C ALA A 4 -0.40 11.59 -23.03
N THR A 5 0.80 11.75 -22.48
CA THR A 5 1.98 10.99 -22.90
C THR A 5 2.18 9.83 -21.95
N LYS A 6 1.97 8.59 -22.43
CA LYS A 6 2.33 7.39 -21.70
C LYS A 6 3.85 7.23 -21.73
N VAL A 7 4.52 7.46 -20.61
CA VAL A 7 5.97 7.27 -20.48
C VAL A 7 6.22 5.84 -20.03
N PHE A 8 6.90 5.05 -20.86
CA PHE A 8 7.42 3.76 -20.43
C PHE A 8 8.64 3.99 -19.54
N LYS A 9 8.56 3.53 -18.29
CA LYS A 9 9.59 3.75 -17.27
C LYS A 9 10.48 2.52 -17.04
N GLY A 10 10.36 1.51 -17.89
CA GLY A 10 11.00 0.20 -17.73
C GLY A 10 10.07 -0.82 -17.06
N LEU A 11 10.61 -2.01 -16.80
CA LEU A 11 9.94 -3.01 -15.99
C LEU A 11 10.00 -2.60 -14.51
N PRO A 12 8.93 -2.84 -13.73
CA PRO A 12 8.96 -2.54 -12.30
C PRO A 12 9.98 -3.43 -11.60
N ALA A 13 10.80 -2.86 -10.72
CA ALA A 13 11.72 -3.62 -9.86
C ALA A 13 10.97 -4.52 -8.86
N PHE A 14 9.72 -4.17 -8.57
CA PHE A 14 8.79 -4.91 -7.74
C PHE A 14 7.37 -4.72 -8.26
N LYS A 15 6.61 -5.81 -8.38
CA LYS A 15 5.18 -5.80 -8.71
C LYS A 15 4.44 -6.76 -7.77
N GLU A 16 3.27 -6.34 -7.35
CA GLU A 16 2.32 -7.15 -6.61
C GLU A 16 1.02 -7.25 -7.42
N GLU A 17 0.50 -8.47 -7.58
CA GLU A 17 -0.75 -8.77 -8.29
C GLU A 17 -1.86 -9.18 -7.32
N CYS A 18 -1.55 -9.28 -6.03
CA CYS A 18 -2.46 -9.69 -4.97
C CYS A 18 -3.13 -11.03 -5.25
N THR A 19 -2.41 -12.03 -5.77
CA THR A 19 -2.94 -13.39 -6.02
C THR A 19 -2.61 -14.37 -4.90
N GLN A 20 -1.61 -14.03 -4.09
CA GLN A 20 -1.10 -14.82 -2.97
C GLN A 20 -0.49 -13.87 -1.95
N ILE A 21 -0.56 -14.24 -0.67
CA ILE A 21 -0.05 -13.41 0.44
C ILE A 21 1.35 -13.86 0.89
N ASP A 22 1.95 -14.87 0.28
CA ASP A 22 3.23 -15.48 0.66
C ASP A 22 4.40 -14.48 0.80
N ARG A 23 4.40 -13.41 0.01
CA ARG A 23 5.40 -12.33 0.08
C ARG A 23 5.10 -11.27 1.13
N TRP A 24 3.99 -11.36 1.84
CA TRP A 24 3.53 -10.39 2.82
C TRP A 24 3.17 -11.08 4.13
N PHE A 25 3.43 -10.42 5.24
CA PHE A 25 3.07 -10.93 6.55
C PHE A 25 2.45 -9.85 7.40
N SER A 26 1.44 -10.24 8.18
CA SER A 26 0.89 -9.36 9.20
C SER A 26 1.88 -9.25 10.36
N VAL A 27 2.17 -8.02 10.77
CA VAL A 27 2.99 -7.74 11.95
C VAL A 27 2.13 -7.71 13.22
N THR A 28 0.81 -7.68 13.06
CA THR A 28 -0.19 -7.58 14.14
C THR A 28 -1.04 -8.85 14.20
N ALA A 29 -1.63 -9.15 15.36
CA ALA A 29 -2.36 -10.41 15.58
C ALA A 29 -3.59 -10.61 14.66
N GLN A 30 -4.12 -9.53 14.09
CA GLN A 30 -5.09 -9.57 13.01
C GLN A 30 -4.39 -9.33 11.68
N SER A 31 -4.78 -10.13 10.68
CA SER A 31 -4.09 -10.22 9.40
C SER A 31 -4.91 -9.60 8.29
N TRP A 32 -4.23 -8.82 7.47
CA TRP A 32 -4.69 -8.58 6.11
C TRP A 32 -4.83 -9.93 5.39
N THR A 33 -5.79 -10.01 4.48
CA THR A 33 -6.11 -11.20 3.70
C THR A 33 -6.38 -10.80 2.25
N LEU A 34 -6.43 -11.79 1.37
CA LEU A 34 -6.97 -11.63 0.04
C LEU A 34 -8.50 -11.50 0.10
N THR A 35 -9.05 -10.68 -0.79
CA THR A 35 -10.48 -10.61 -1.11
C THR A 35 -10.66 -10.43 -2.61
N GLU A 36 -11.72 -11.03 -3.14
CA GLU A 36 -12.18 -10.86 -4.53
C GLU A 36 -13.17 -9.68 -4.65
N GLU A 37 -13.42 -8.96 -3.56
CA GLU A 37 -14.27 -7.77 -3.54
C GLU A 37 -13.44 -6.50 -3.82
N ASP A 38 -14.06 -5.52 -4.49
CA ASP A 38 -13.52 -4.16 -4.68
C ASP A 38 -12.10 -4.06 -5.30
N TYR A 39 -11.60 -5.11 -5.98
CA TYR A 39 -10.30 -5.07 -6.64
C TYR A 39 -10.27 -4.08 -7.81
N THR A 40 -9.12 -3.45 -8.06
CA THR A 40 -8.94 -2.63 -9.29
C THR A 40 -8.31 -3.41 -10.45
N SER A 41 -7.75 -4.59 -10.19
CA SER A 41 -7.23 -5.50 -11.21
C SER A 41 -7.50 -6.93 -10.76
N GLU A 42 -7.99 -7.77 -11.66
CA GLU A 42 -8.32 -9.16 -11.37
C GLU A 42 -7.12 -9.92 -10.80
N PRO A 43 -7.32 -10.95 -9.95
CA PRO A 43 -8.61 -11.43 -9.43
C PRO A 43 -8.96 -10.88 -8.04
N SER A 44 -8.03 -10.24 -7.34
CA SER A 44 -8.17 -9.93 -5.92
C SER A 44 -7.34 -8.72 -5.47
N CYS A 45 -7.59 -8.27 -4.24
CA CYS A 45 -6.78 -7.27 -3.55
C CYS A 45 -6.52 -7.69 -2.10
N PHE A 46 -5.60 -7.00 -1.42
CA PHE A 46 -5.45 -7.16 0.02
C PHE A 46 -6.47 -6.29 0.76
N THR A 47 -7.09 -6.85 1.80
CA THR A 47 -8.01 -6.15 2.70
C THR A 47 -7.64 -6.44 4.15
N ASP A 48 -7.78 -5.43 5.00
CA ASP A 48 -7.67 -5.55 6.45
C ASP A 48 -9.02 -5.82 7.13
N SER A 49 -10.12 -5.67 6.39
CA SER A 49 -11.50 -5.73 6.86
C SER A 49 -12.36 -6.73 6.07
N PRO A 50 -11.95 -8.01 5.92
CA PRO A 50 -12.65 -9.01 5.08
C PRO A 50 -14.06 -9.35 5.57
N ASN A 51 -14.35 -9.12 6.85
CA ASN A 51 -15.59 -9.54 7.51
C ASN A 51 -16.35 -8.33 8.10
N GLY A 52 -16.11 -7.14 7.57
CA GLY A 52 -16.67 -5.88 8.07
C GLY A 52 -15.63 -4.98 8.76
N PRO A 53 -16.06 -3.83 9.30
CA PRO A 53 -15.18 -2.76 9.75
C PRO A 53 -14.30 -3.16 10.93
N LEU A 54 -13.16 -2.48 11.06
CA LEU A 54 -12.26 -2.63 12.19
C LEU A 54 -12.89 -2.10 13.49
N LYS A 55 -12.45 -2.64 14.62
CA LYS A 55 -12.81 -2.10 15.94
C LYS A 55 -11.98 -0.86 16.25
N GLU A 56 -12.52 0.00 17.11
CA GLU A 56 -11.83 1.19 17.57
C GLU A 56 -10.47 0.86 18.22
N GLY A 57 -9.47 1.70 17.95
CA GLY A 57 -8.13 1.60 18.52
C GLY A 57 -7.27 0.47 17.92
N GLN A 58 -7.75 -0.22 16.88
CA GLN A 58 -6.96 -1.24 16.19
C GLN A 58 -5.93 -0.62 15.25
N THR A 59 -4.74 -1.21 15.22
CA THR A 59 -3.71 -0.90 14.24
C THR A 59 -3.34 -2.20 13.56
N LEU A 60 -3.47 -2.24 12.23
CA LEU A 60 -3.10 -3.38 11.41
C LEU A 60 -1.92 -3.02 10.52
N ARG A 61 -1.00 -3.97 10.33
CA ARG A 61 0.19 -3.74 9.52
C ARG A 61 0.51 -4.95 8.65
N LEU A 62 0.52 -4.74 7.35
CA LEU A 62 1.04 -5.67 6.35
C LEU A 62 2.44 -5.24 5.93
N GLN A 63 3.38 -6.18 5.87
CA GLN A 63 4.77 -5.90 5.47
C GLN A 63 5.25 -6.95 4.47
N SER A 64 5.91 -6.51 3.40
CA SER A 64 6.51 -7.41 2.42
C SER A 64 7.83 -8.00 2.93
N TRP A 65 8.10 -9.26 2.59
CA TRP A 65 9.41 -9.88 2.73
C TRP A 65 10.23 -9.76 1.43
N GLY A 66 11.55 -9.75 1.59
CA GLY A 66 12.50 -9.62 0.49
C GLY A 66 12.75 -8.16 0.09
N ALA A 67 14.01 -7.74 0.13
CA ALA A 67 14.40 -6.40 -0.29
C ALA A 67 14.22 -6.25 -1.81
N THR A 68 13.60 -5.15 -2.23
CA THR A 68 13.63 -4.74 -3.64
C THR A 68 14.97 -4.07 -3.91
N ASN A 69 15.77 -4.61 -4.81
CA ASN A 69 17.06 -4.04 -5.15
C ASN A 69 16.89 -2.77 -6.00
N LEU A 70 17.23 -1.62 -5.41
CA LEU A 70 17.21 -0.31 -6.08
C LEU A 70 18.62 0.27 -6.28
N GLY A 71 19.69 -0.52 -6.08
CA GLY A 71 21.07 -0.02 -5.99
C GLY A 71 21.62 0.68 -7.25
N SER A 72 21.08 0.38 -8.43
CA SER A 72 21.43 1.05 -9.69
C SER A 72 20.53 2.24 -10.03
N SER A 73 19.50 2.51 -9.23
CA SER A 73 18.48 3.52 -9.52
C SER A 73 18.87 4.88 -8.93
N LYS A 74 18.80 5.94 -9.74
CA LYS A 74 18.95 7.34 -9.26
C LYS A 74 17.71 7.83 -8.50
N SER A 75 16.56 7.26 -8.81
CA SER A 75 15.27 7.56 -8.19
C SER A 75 14.32 6.38 -8.40
N ALA A 76 13.40 6.15 -7.47
CA ALA A 76 12.32 5.19 -7.60
C ALA A 76 10.99 5.86 -7.25
N TYR A 77 9.90 5.33 -7.78
CA TYR A 77 8.54 5.76 -7.45
C TYR A 77 7.69 4.52 -7.17
N LEU A 78 6.72 4.68 -6.27
CA LEU A 78 5.70 3.67 -5.97
C LEU A 78 4.38 4.14 -6.58
N SER A 79 3.72 3.26 -7.33
CA SER A 79 2.36 3.47 -7.82
C SER A 79 1.49 2.33 -7.31
N PHE A 80 0.33 2.68 -6.77
CA PHE A 80 -0.60 1.73 -6.18
C PHE A 80 -2.02 2.26 -6.35
N ARG A 81 -3.00 1.38 -6.17
CA ARG A 81 -4.41 1.73 -6.06
C ARG A 81 -4.93 1.17 -4.75
N ALA A 82 -5.68 1.98 -4.03
CA ALA A 82 -6.27 1.60 -2.75
C ALA A 82 -7.59 2.35 -2.56
N LYS A 83 -8.49 1.73 -1.79
CA LYS A 83 -9.75 2.30 -1.31
C LYS A 83 -9.67 2.31 0.21
N TRP A 84 -10.10 3.40 0.81
CA TRP A 84 -10.05 3.59 2.26
C TRP A 84 -11.42 4.01 2.76
N ASP A 85 -11.90 3.36 3.81
CA ASP A 85 -13.06 3.78 4.60
C ASP A 85 -12.54 4.15 5.99
N LEU A 86 -12.26 5.44 6.18
CA LEU A 86 -11.58 5.97 7.37
C LEU A 86 -12.43 7.07 7.99
N SER A 87 -12.52 7.08 9.32
CA SER A 87 -13.02 8.23 10.06
C SER A 87 -12.04 9.39 9.93
N ALA A 88 -12.53 10.52 9.41
CA ALA A 88 -11.69 11.68 9.09
C ALA A 88 -10.96 12.27 10.30
N ASP A 89 -11.47 12.05 11.52
CA ASP A 89 -10.96 12.67 12.75
C ASP A 89 -10.13 11.70 13.62
N ALA A 90 -10.13 10.40 13.29
CA ALA A 90 -9.56 9.36 14.15
C ALA A 90 -8.61 8.42 13.41
N ASP A 91 -8.95 8.04 12.19
CA ASP A 91 -8.25 6.98 11.49
C ASP A 91 -7.19 7.55 10.55
N TYR A 92 -6.11 6.79 10.39
CA TYR A 92 -5.05 7.11 9.44
C TYR A 92 -4.50 5.85 8.80
N VAL A 93 -3.95 6.02 7.60
CA VAL A 93 -3.25 4.96 6.88
C VAL A 93 -1.95 5.49 6.32
N GLN A 94 -0.91 4.66 6.34
CA GLN A 94 0.41 5.09 5.89
C GLN A 94 1.16 3.97 5.18
N ILE A 95 1.63 4.28 3.98
CA ILE A 95 2.61 3.46 3.27
C ILE A 95 4.00 3.95 3.67
N LYS A 96 4.84 3.00 4.06
CA LYS A 96 6.21 3.25 4.50
C LYS A 96 7.20 2.38 3.73
N ALA A 97 8.44 2.85 3.63
CA ALA A 97 9.56 2.07 3.14
C ALA A 97 10.70 2.05 4.17
N SER A 98 11.49 0.99 4.13
CA SER A 98 12.65 0.80 5.00
C SER A 98 13.81 0.22 4.20
N SER A 99 15.04 0.66 4.51
CA SER A 99 16.27 0.10 3.97
C SER A 99 16.92 -0.94 4.90
N ASP A 100 16.40 -1.11 6.11
CA ASP A 100 16.99 -1.93 7.18
C ASP A 100 15.97 -2.84 7.90
N CYS A 101 14.72 -2.88 7.41
CA CYS A 101 13.59 -3.60 7.99
C CYS A 101 13.24 -3.23 9.45
N ASN A 102 13.82 -2.16 10.00
CA ASN A 102 13.62 -1.72 11.38
C ASN A 102 13.08 -0.29 11.43
N ASN A 103 13.67 0.61 10.64
CA ASN A 103 13.31 2.01 10.55
C ASN A 103 12.49 2.25 9.28
N PHE A 104 11.21 2.60 9.47
CA PHE A 104 10.26 2.80 8.37
C PHE A 104 9.95 4.29 8.20
N LYS A 105 10.24 4.82 7.00
CA LYS A 105 9.96 6.21 6.63
C LYS A 105 8.62 6.33 5.91
N PRO A 106 7.77 7.31 6.26
CA PRO A 106 6.56 7.62 5.49
C PRO A 106 6.88 7.89 4.02
N LEU A 107 6.09 7.33 3.11
CA LEU A 107 6.08 7.74 1.70
C LEU A 107 4.83 8.57 1.38
N CYS A 108 3.66 7.99 1.67
CA CYS A 108 2.36 8.60 1.48
C CYS A 108 1.34 7.98 2.45
N GLY A 109 0.17 8.59 2.55
CA GLY A 109 -0.88 8.13 3.46
C GLY A 109 -2.01 9.14 3.56
N PHE A 110 -3.03 8.78 4.31
CA PHE A 110 -4.07 9.70 4.77
C PHE A 110 -3.90 9.86 6.28
N THR A 111 -3.75 11.11 6.74
CA THR A 111 -3.77 11.45 8.16
C THR A 111 -4.74 12.62 8.36
N PRO A 112 -5.54 12.65 9.44
CA PRO A 112 -6.49 13.73 9.74
C PRO A 112 -5.88 15.15 9.72
N ASP A 113 -4.59 15.25 10.01
CA ASP A 113 -3.85 16.50 10.25
C ASP A 113 -3.09 17.04 9.03
N LYS A 114 -3.06 16.33 7.90
CA LYS A 114 -2.34 16.78 6.70
C LYS A 114 -3.30 16.94 5.53
N GLU A 115 -3.29 18.14 4.95
CA GLU A 115 -4.01 18.46 3.72
C GLU A 115 -3.86 17.33 2.69
N ARG A 116 -4.97 17.01 2.00
CA ARG A 116 -5.10 15.96 0.99
C ARG A 116 -4.13 16.16 -0.17
N ILE A 117 -2.85 15.84 -0.02
CA ILE A 117 -1.87 15.88 -1.11
C ILE A 117 -1.84 14.50 -1.77
N PHE A 118 -2.79 14.27 -2.68
CA PHE A 118 -2.64 13.26 -3.72
C PHE A 118 -1.87 13.90 -4.87
N LYS A 119 -0.59 13.53 -5.06
CA LYS A 119 0.06 13.71 -6.36
C LYS A 119 0.01 12.38 -7.10
N THR A 120 -0.95 12.28 -8.01
CA THR A 120 -1.02 11.29 -9.10
C THR A 120 0.11 11.50 -10.11
#